data_AF-A0A0F9GS56-F1
#
_entry.id   AF-A0A0F9GS56-F1
#
_cell.length_a   1.000
_cell.length_b   1.000
_cell.length_c   1.000
_cell.angle_alpha   90.00
_cell.angle_beta   90.00
_cell.angle_gamma   90.00
#
_symmetry.space_group_name_H-M   'P 1'
#
loop_
_entity.id
_entity.type
_entity.pdbx_description
1 polymer ?
#
loop_
_entity_poly.entity_id
_entity_poly.type
_entity_poly.pdbx_seq_one_letter_code
_entity_poly.pdbx_strand_id
1 'polypeptide(L)'
;MTVVGQEAMKQMEMAGDYPDVVIGCVGGGSNYAGLCLPFMRHRLVEGKGTRFVAAEPEACPTITRGEYAYDFGDTAETTPLLQMHTLGHTFVPPGIHAGGLRYHGMSPIISKLCADGYMEARAYHQNAAFDAAVQFARAEAILPAPEAAHAVRAAIDEALAAREAGERRIVLFNLSGHGHFDLAAYDEYLSGKLEDYAYPAEKVKQAMAGIPKVN
;
A
#
# COMPACT_ATOMS: atom_id res chain seq x y z
N MET A 1 1.81 -14.40 3.15
CA MET A 1 3.28 -14.52 3.08
C MET A 1 3.90 -13.95 4.36
N THR A 2 3.57 -14.51 5.54
CA THR A 2 3.97 -13.95 6.85
C THR A 2 5.44 -14.20 7.21
N VAL A 3 6.13 -15.03 6.43
CA VAL A 3 7.57 -15.29 6.57
C VAL A 3 8.38 -13.99 6.57
N VAL A 4 8.01 -13.02 5.73
CA VAL A 4 8.67 -11.69 5.66
C VAL A 4 8.62 -10.99 7.03
N GLY A 5 7.45 -10.88 7.66
CA GLY A 5 7.34 -10.24 8.97
C GLY A 5 7.98 -11.06 10.09
N GLN A 6 7.97 -12.39 10.00
CA GLN A 6 8.63 -13.27 10.97
C GLN A 6 10.16 -13.15 10.92
N GLU A 7 10.73 -13.04 9.71
CA GLU A 7 12.15 -12.78 9.49
C GLU A 7 12.52 -11.38 9.95
N ALA A 8 11.72 -10.36 9.58
CA ALA A 8 11.94 -8.98 9.98
C ALA A 8 11.94 -8.80 11.50
N MET A 9 11.04 -9.45 12.25
CA MET A 9 11.05 -9.39 13.72
C MET A 9 12.37 -9.90 14.31
N LYS A 10 12.90 -11.02 13.79
CA LYS A 10 14.19 -11.57 14.25
C LYS A 10 15.35 -10.63 13.90
N GLN A 11 15.33 -10.05 12.70
CA GLN A 11 16.36 -9.11 12.26
C GLN A 11 16.36 -7.83 13.08
N MET A 12 15.18 -7.30 13.44
CA MET A 12 15.03 -6.14 14.33
C MET A 12 15.54 -6.45 15.74
N GLU A 13 15.22 -7.64 16.28
CA GLU A 13 15.76 -8.09 17.57
C GLU A 13 17.29 -8.18 17.55
N MET A 14 17.88 -8.72 16.48
CA MET A 14 19.34 -8.77 16.30
C MET A 14 19.98 -7.37 16.24
N ALA A 15 19.26 -6.39 15.71
CA ALA A 15 19.68 -4.99 15.67
C ALA A 15 19.46 -4.25 17.00
N GLY A 16 18.72 -4.84 17.96
CA GLY A 16 18.34 -4.19 19.22
C GLY A 16 17.28 -3.10 19.05
N ASP A 17 16.52 -3.12 17.95
CA ASP A 17 15.51 -2.12 17.59
C ASP A 17 14.11 -2.73 17.52
N TYR A 18 13.08 -1.87 17.58
CA TYR A 18 11.67 -2.25 17.35
C TYR A 18 10.95 -1.11 16.61
N PRO A 19 10.09 -1.40 15.61
CA PRO A 19 9.55 -0.35 14.77
C PRO A 19 8.47 0.49 15.47
N ASP A 20 8.61 1.81 15.36
CA ASP A 20 7.56 2.77 15.70
C ASP A 20 6.48 2.78 14.62
N VAL A 21 6.89 2.58 13.35
CA VAL A 21 6.00 2.55 12.19
C VAL A 21 6.37 1.40 11.26
N VAL A 22 5.36 0.63 10.84
CA VAL A 22 5.49 -0.41 9.80
C VAL A 22 4.72 0.01 8.55
N ILE A 23 5.39 0.01 7.40
CA ILE A 23 4.87 0.57 6.14
C ILE A 23 4.94 -0.48 5.03
N GLY A 24 3.97 -0.48 4.12
CA GLY A 24 4.11 -1.20 2.85
C GLY A 24 3.08 -0.80 1.82
N CYS A 25 3.37 -1.12 0.57
CA CYS A 25 2.49 -0.80 -0.55
C CYS A 25 1.37 -1.85 -0.66
N VAL A 26 0.16 -1.43 -1.06
CA VAL A 26 -1.00 -2.32 -1.15
C VAL A 26 -1.62 -2.31 -2.55
N GLY A 27 -1.62 -3.50 -3.18
CA GLY A 27 -2.42 -3.80 -4.37
C GLY A 27 -3.64 -4.61 -3.93
N GLY A 28 -3.46 -5.93 -3.72
CA GLY A 28 -4.39 -6.76 -2.94
C GLY A 28 -3.99 -6.94 -1.46
N GLY A 29 -2.87 -6.34 -1.04
CA GLY A 29 -2.43 -6.29 0.36
C GLY A 29 -1.59 -7.47 0.86
N SER A 30 -1.31 -8.50 0.05
CA SER A 30 -0.61 -9.72 0.50
C SER A 30 0.81 -9.49 1.00
N ASN A 31 1.60 -8.64 0.32
CA ASN A 31 2.97 -8.31 0.72
C ASN A 31 2.98 -7.52 2.03
N TYR A 32 2.10 -6.51 2.15
CA TYR A 32 1.97 -5.68 3.33
C TYR A 32 1.49 -6.49 4.52
N ALA A 33 0.44 -7.30 4.36
CA ALA A 33 -0.03 -8.25 5.37
C ALA A 33 1.09 -9.22 5.81
N GLY A 34 1.92 -9.65 4.84
CA GLY A 34 3.06 -10.51 5.10
C GLY A 34 4.09 -9.90 6.04
N LEU A 35 4.39 -8.61 5.87
CA LEU A 35 5.26 -7.86 6.78
C LEU A 35 4.54 -7.51 8.10
N CYS A 36 3.33 -6.95 8.02
CA CYS A 36 2.74 -6.22 9.14
C CYS A 36 2.04 -7.12 10.16
N LEU A 37 1.45 -8.25 9.76
CA LEU A 37 0.62 -9.06 10.66
C LEU A 37 1.38 -9.60 11.89
N PRO A 38 2.64 -10.05 11.78
CA PRO A 38 3.41 -10.45 12.95
C PRO A 38 3.61 -9.31 13.96
N PHE A 39 3.89 -8.09 13.51
CA PHE A 39 3.97 -6.91 14.39
C PHE A 39 2.60 -6.46 14.90
N MET A 40 1.54 -6.59 14.08
CA MET A 40 0.17 -6.25 14.44
C MET A 40 -0.32 -7.09 15.62
N ARG A 41 0.10 -8.36 15.71
CA ARG A 41 -0.16 -9.20 16.90
C ARG A 41 0.31 -8.52 18.18
N HIS A 42 1.50 -7.91 18.20
CA HIS A 42 2.02 -7.23 19.40
C HIS A 42 1.21 -5.96 19.73
N ARG A 43 0.68 -5.25 18.72
CA ARG A 43 -0.26 -4.15 18.98
C ARG A 43 -1.57 -4.64 19.60
N LEU A 44 -2.16 -5.70 19.05
CA LEU A 44 -3.46 -6.21 19.49
C LEU A 44 -3.44 -6.93 20.84
N VAL A 45 -2.37 -7.69 21.10
CA VAL A 45 -2.29 -8.57 22.28
C VAL A 45 -1.43 -7.96 23.39
N GLU A 46 -0.38 -7.22 23.04
CA GLU A 46 0.62 -6.73 23.98
C GLU A 46 0.55 -5.20 24.15
N GLY A 47 -0.36 -4.52 23.42
CA GLY A 47 -0.58 -3.08 23.54
C GLY A 47 0.57 -2.22 23.00
N LYS A 48 1.43 -2.75 22.11
CA LYS A 48 2.51 -1.96 21.48
C LYS A 48 1.94 -0.80 20.66
N GLY A 49 2.56 0.37 20.76
CA GLY A 49 2.14 1.61 20.09
C GLY A 49 2.50 1.72 18.60
N THR A 50 2.94 0.64 17.95
CA THR A 50 3.38 0.67 16.54
C THR A 50 2.24 1.14 15.61
N ARG A 51 2.55 2.13 14.77
CA ARG A 51 1.65 2.56 13.68
C ARG A 51 1.84 1.69 12.44
N PHE A 52 0.78 1.54 11.66
CA PHE A 52 0.73 0.66 10.50
C PHE A 52 0.18 1.45 9.31
N VAL A 53 1.00 1.64 8.28
CA VAL A 53 0.68 2.50 7.13
C VAL A 53 0.64 1.68 5.84
N ALA A 54 -0.53 1.59 5.22
CA ALA A 54 -0.68 1.08 3.86
C ALA A 54 -0.56 2.23 2.84
N ALA A 55 0.34 2.08 1.88
CA ALA A 55 0.50 3.03 0.78
C ALA A 55 -0.11 2.49 -0.51
N GLU A 56 -0.99 3.26 -1.14
CA GLU A 56 -1.70 2.88 -2.37
C GLU A 56 -1.64 4.02 -3.40
N PRO A 57 -2.02 3.79 -4.67
CA PRO A 57 -2.01 4.86 -5.67
C PRO A 57 -3.31 5.68 -5.61
N GLU A 58 -3.21 6.98 -5.88
CA GLU A 58 -4.35 7.86 -6.12
C GLU A 58 -5.23 7.39 -7.31
N ALA A 59 -4.63 6.67 -8.26
CA ALA A 59 -5.32 6.11 -9.42
C ALA A 59 -6.15 4.85 -9.11
N CYS A 60 -5.82 4.13 -8.03
CA CYS A 60 -6.55 2.95 -7.53
C CYS A 60 -6.68 3.03 -5.99
N PRO A 61 -7.48 3.96 -5.46
CA PRO A 61 -7.53 4.31 -4.04
C PRO A 61 -8.44 3.35 -3.24
N THR A 62 -8.10 2.06 -3.25
CA THR A 62 -8.97 0.99 -2.76
C THR A 62 -9.33 1.13 -1.28
N ILE A 63 -8.37 1.43 -0.40
CA ILE A 63 -8.64 1.57 1.04
C ILE A 63 -9.06 3.00 1.39
N THR A 64 -8.43 4.01 0.80
CA THR A 64 -8.67 5.42 1.17
C THR A 64 -9.98 5.98 0.64
N ARG A 65 -10.51 5.44 -0.47
CA ARG A 65 -11.77 5.90 -1.08
C ARG A 65 -12.74 4.79 -1.48
N GLY A 66 -12.33 3.53 -1.50
CA GLY A 66 -13.25 2.41 -1.73
C GLY A 66 -14.21 2.18 -0.57
N GLU A 67 -15.24 1.37 -0.79
CA GLU A 67 -16.21 1.02 0.25
C GLU A 67 -15.88 -0.33 0.89
N TYR A 68 -16.11 -0.44 2.20
CA TYR A 68 -16.00 -1.70 2.93
C TYR A 68 -17.31 -2.50 2.81
N ALA A 69 -17.37 -3.41 1.84
CA ALA A 69 -18.58 -4.13 1.46
C ALA A 69 -18.27 -5.58 1.06
N TYR A 70 -19.32 -6.38 0.81
CA TYR A 70 -19.16 -7.68 0.18
C TYR A 70 -19.04 -7.51 -1.34
N ASP A 71 -18.01 -8.10 -1.93
CA ASP A 71 -17.79 -8.06 -3.38
C ASP A 71 -17.03 -9.31 -3.85
N PHE A 72 -16.96 -9.53 -5.16
CA PHE A 72 -16.15 -10.59 -5.74
C PHE A 72 -14.65 -10.26 -5.62
N GLY A 73 -13.86 -11.25 -5.22
CA GLY A 73 -12.40 -11.18 -5.18
C GLY A 73 -11.75 -11.25 -6.56
N ASP A 74 -12.51 -11.52 -7.61
CA ASP A 74 -12.03 -11.53 -8.98
C ASP A 74 -13.03 -10.86 -9.92
N THR A 75 -12.54 -10.37 -11.04
CA THR A 75 -13.37 -9.70 -12.06
C THR A 75 -14.24 -10.68 -12.85
N ALA A 76 -14.02 -11.99 -12.73
CA ALA A 76 -14.77 -13.04 -13.42
C ALA A 76 -15.87 -13.66 -12.54
N GLU A 77 -16.07 -13.14 -11.33
CA GLU A 77 -17.12 -13.55 -10.38
C GLU A 77 -17.05 -15.05 -10.01
N THR A 78 -15.84 -15.60 -9.94
CA THR A 78 -15.60 -17.03 -9.64
C THR A 78 -15.29 -17.31 -8.17
N THR A 79 -14.86 -16.31 -7.41
CA THR A 79 -14.67 -16.44 -5.96
C THR A 79 -16.01 -16.34 -5.23
N PRO A 80 -16.11 -16.85 -3.99
CA PRO A 80 -17.15 -16.42 -3.06
C PRO A 80 -17.11 -14.89 -2.84
N LEU A 81 -18.19 -14.33 -2.31
CA LEU A 81 -18.19 -12.94 -1.86
C LEU A 81 -17.27 -12.77 -0.65
N LEU A 82 -16.45 -11.74 -0.68
CA LEU A 82 -15.51 -11.40 0.37
C LEU A 82 -15.87 -10.03 0.94
N GLN A 83 -15.88 -9.89 2.27
CA GLN A 83 -16.01 -8.58 2.90
C GLN A 83 -14.66 -7.85 2.85
N MET A 84 -14.57 -6.80 2.04
CA MET A 84 -13.33 -6.08 1.80
C MET A 84 -13.57 -4.63 1.40
N HIS A 85 -12.53 -3.80 1.50
CA HIS A 85 -12.52 -2.53 0.77
C HIS A 85 -12.45 -2.82 -0.73
N THR A 86 -13.30 -2.18 -1.52
CA THR A 86 -13.40 -2.41 -2.96
C THR A 86 -13.68 -1.11 -3.72
N LEU A 87 -13.14 -1.03 -4.94
CA LEU A 87 -13.54 -0.07 -5.98
C LEU A 87 -14.63 -0.64 -6.91
N GLY A 88 -15.11 -1.85 -6.62
CA GLY A 88 -16.04 -2.66 -7.41
C GLY A 88 -15.29 -3.62 -8.33
N HIS A 89 -15.70 -4.89 -8.40
CA HIS A 89 -15.06 -5.91 -9.26
C HIS A 89 -15.08 -5.60 -10.77
N THR A 90 -15.86 -4.60 -11.21
CA THR A 90 -15.86 -4.09 -12.59
C THR A 90 -14.95 -2.88 -12.81
N PHE A 91 -14.22 -2.45 -11.77
CA PHE A 91 -13.25 -1.37 -11.84
C PHE A 91 -12.17 -1.66 -12.89
N VAL A 92 -11.91 -0.66 -13.73
CA VAL A 92 -10.82 -0.69 -14.71
C VAL A 92 -9.83 0.42 -14.36
N PRO A 93 -8.57 0.08 -14.03
CA PRO A 93 -7.53 1.07 -13.79
C PRO A 93 -7.34 2.02 -14.98
N PRO A 94 -7.02 3.30 -14.74
CA PRO A 94 -6.70 4.23 -15.82
C PRO A 94 -5.53 3.72 -16.67
N GLY A 95 -5.64 3.76 -18.00
CA GLY A 95 -4.60 3.28 -18.91
C GLY A 95 -3.26 4.03 -18.79
N ILE A 96 -3.30 5.27 -18.30
CA ILE A 96 -2.15 6.15 -18.03
C ILE A 96 -1.41 5.84 -16.71
N HIS A 97 -1.94 4.93 -15.88
CA HIS A 97 -1.35 4.62 -14.58
C HIS A 97 -0.23 3.57 -14.70
N ALA A 98 1.01 3.98 -14.50
CA ALA A 98 2.18 3.08 -14.58
C ALA A 98 2.68 2.61 -13.21
N GLY A 99 2.12 3.11 -12.10
CA GLY A 99 2.55 2.80 -10.74
C GLY A 99 2.16 1.41 -10.18
N GLY A 100 1.66 0.49 -11.02
CA GLY A 100 1.20 -0.82 -10.58
C GLY A 100 -0.02 -0.76 -9.66
N LEU A 101 -0.15 -1.67 -8.69
CA LEU A 101 -1.19 -1.66 -7.64
C LEU A 101 -2.63 -1.49 -8.19
N ARG A 102 -2.95 -2.24 -9.25
CA ARG A 102 -4.16 -2.07 -10.08
C ARG A 102 -5.40 -2.84 -9.61
N TYR A 103 -5.27 -3.68 -8.60
CA TYR A 103 -6.35 -4.57 -8.17
C TYR A 103 -7.46 -3.78 -7.46
N HIS A 104 -8.72 -4.15 -7.72
CA HIS A 104 -9.90 -3.39 -7.27
C HIS A 104 -10.23 -3.58 -5.79
N GLY A 105 -9.85 -4.72 -5.23
CA GLY A 105 -10.18 -5.13 -3.87
C GLY A 105 -8.99 -5.10 -2.93
N MET A 106 -9.24 -5.34 -1.65
CA MET A 106 -8.20 -5.47 -0.64
C MET A 106 -8.39 -6.76 0.15
N SER A 107 -7.31 -7.35 0.67
CA SER A 107 -7.44 -8.51 1.56
C SER A 107 -8.49 -8.27 2.66
N PRO A 108 -9.40 -9.22 2.95
CA PRO A 108 -10.39 -9.07 4.02
C PRO A 108 -9.75 -8.76 5.39
N ILE A 109 -8.59 -9.34 5.68
CA ILE A 109 -7.87 -9.10 6.94
C ILE A 109 -7.39 -7.65 7.01
N ILE A 110 -6.74 -7.15 5.95
CA ILE A 110 -6.28 -5.75 5.89
C ILE A 110 -7.47 -4.79 5.94
N SER A 111 -8.54 -5.11 5.22
CA SER A 111 -9.76 -4.32 5.21
C SER A 111 -10.38 -4.21 6.60
N LYS A 112 -10.49 -5.33 7.32
CA LYS A 112 -11.01 -5.35 8.69
C LYS A 112 -10.12 -4.55 9.65
N LEU A 113 -8.80 -4.70 9.56
CA LEU A 113 -7.85 -3.95 10.39
C LEU A 113 -7.96 -2.44 10.15
N CYS A 114 -8.14 -2.02 8.89
CA CYS A 114 -8.36 -0.61 8.56
C CYS A 114 -9.72 -0.11 9.07
N ALA A 115 -10.80 -0.86 8.83
CA ALA A 115 -12.15 -0.49 9.27
C ALA A 115 -12.26 -0.38 10.81
N ASP A 116 -11.50 -1.20 11.55
CA ASP A 116 -11.45 -1.16 13.01
C ASP A 116 -10.49 -0.08 13.57
N GLY A 117 -9.78 0.67 12.71
CA GLY A 117 -8.85 1.73 13.12
C GLY A 117 -7.47 1.23 13.61
N TYR A 118 -7.09 -0.01 13.32
CA TYR A 118 -5.77 -0.54 13.67
C TYR A 118 -4.66 -0.12 12.70
N MET A 119 -4.99 0.40 11.53
CA MET A 119 -4.03 0.90 10.55
C MET A 119 -4.58 2.10 9.79
N GLU A 120 -3.66 2.87 9.21
CA GLU A 120 -3.94 4.01 8.36
C GLU A 120 -3.58 3.69 6.90
N ALA A 121 -4.26 4.33 5.96
CA ALA A 121 -3.97 4.22 4.54
C ALA A 121 -3.65 5.60 3.96
N ARG A 122 -2.74 5.64 2.99
CA ARG A 122 -2.35 6.85 2.27
C ARG A 122 -2.31 6.57 0.79
N ALA A 123 -2.94 7.45 0.01
CA ALA A 123 -2.89 7.40 -1.44
C ALA A 123 -1.84 8.40 -1.94
N TYR A 124 -1.04 7.99 -2.93
CA TYR A 124 -0.04 8.83 -3.57
C TYR A 124 -0.25 8.91 -5.07
N HIS A 125 -0.03 10.09 -5.62
CA HIS A 125 0.14 10.27 -7.04
C HIS A 125 1.41 9.56 -7.54
N GLN A 126 1.34 9.01 -8.75
CA GLN A 126 2.44 8.22 -9.29
C GLN A 126 3.71 9.06 -9.47
N ASN A 127 3.62 10.32 -9.91
CA ASN A 127 4.83 11.17 -10.02
C ASN A 127 5.55 11.33 -8.67
N ALA A 128 4.81 11.49 -7.57
CA ALA A 128 5.40 11.59 -6.23
C ALA A 128 6.02 10.26 -5.77
N ALA A 129 5.44 9.12 -6.15
CA ALA A 129 6.01 7.80 -5.88
C ALA A 129 7.30 7.58 -6.68
N PHE A 130 7.31 7.89 -7.98
CA PHE A 130 8.49 7.76 -8.83
C PHE A 130 9.63 8.70 -8.41
N ASP A 131 9.32 9.94 -8.00
CA ASP A 131 10.30 10.87 -7.43
C ASP A 131 10.99 10.26 -6.19
N ALA A 132 10.20 9.72 -5.26
CA ALA A 132 10.71 9.01 -4.09
C ALA A 132 11.57 7.80 -4.46
N ALA A 133 11.18 7.04 -5.47
CA ALA A 133 11.96 5.88 -5.92
C ALA A 133 13.29 6.28 -6.57
N VAL A 134 13.32 7.36 -7.36
CA VAL A 134 14.57 7.89 -7.93
C VAL A 134 15.48 8.44 -6.83
N GLN A 135 14.93 9.13 -5.84
CA GLN A 135 15.68 9.57 -4.67
C GLN A 135 16.29 8.38 -3.92
N PHE A 136 15.50 7.34 -3.66
CA PHE A 136 15.94 6.12 -2.98
C PHE A 136 17.01 5.39 -3.78
N ALA A 137 16.85 5.21 -5.09
CA ALA A 137 17.82 4.55 -5.94
C ALA A 137 19.17 5.29 -5.98
N ARG A 138 19.15 6.63 -5.93
CA ARG A 138 20.38 7.44 -5.87
C ARG A 138 21.08 7.35 -4.52
N ALA A 139 20.33 7.20 -3.42
CA ALA A 139 20.88 7.11 -2.08
C ALA A 139 21.34 5.69 -1.70
N GLU A 140 20.53 4.69 -2.02
CA GLU A 140 20.66 3.31 -1.55
C GLU A 140 21.08 2.31 -2.64
N ALA A 141 21.28 2.77 -3.88
CA ALA A 141 21.69 1.97 -5.04
C ALA A 141 20.75 0.80 -5.42
N ILE A 142 19.52 0.79 -4.90
CA ILE A 142 18.49 -0.20 -5.26
C ILE A 142 17.36 0.52 -5.97
N LEU A 143 17.04 0.10 -7.21
CA LEU A 143 15.90 0.61 -7.96
C LEU A 143 14.61 -0.09 -7.49
N PRO A 144 13.66 0.60 -6.83
CA PRO A 144 12.40 0.00 -6.38
C PRO A 144 11.50 -0.38 -7.56
N ALA A 145 10.62 -1.37 -7.38
CA ALA A 145 9.48 -1.53 -8.28
C ALA A 145 8.53 -0.32 -8.19
N PRO A 146 7.79 0.06 -9.25
CA PRO A 146 6.78 1.13 -9.19
C PRO A 146 5.75 0.94 -8.08
N GLU A 147 5.38 -0.30 -7.76
CA GLU A 147 4.53 -0.62 -6.61
C GLU A 147 5.20 -0.22 -5.29
N ALA A 148 6.44 -0.68 -5.09
CA ALA A 148 7.21 -0.46 -3.87
C ALA A 148 7.54 1.03 -3.65
N ALA A 149 7.61 1.81 -4.73
CA ALA A 149 7.80 3.26 -4.69
C ALA A 149 6.79 3.99 -3.80
N HIS A 150 5.55 3.49 -3.70
CA HIS A 150 4.53 4.06 -2.81
C HIS A 150 4.89 3.89 -1.32
N ALA A 151 5.47 2.74 -0.95
CA ALA A 151 5.96 2.51 0.40
C ALA A 151 7.20 3.35 0.70
N VAL A 152 8.12 3.48 -0.27
CA VAL A 152 9.30 4.35 -0.18
C VAL A 152 8.86 5.80 0.07
N ARG A 153 7.87 6.29 -0.69
CA ARG A 153 7.32 7.64 -0.48
C ARG A 153 6.78 7.83 0.93
N ALA A 154 5.96 6.89 1.40
CA ALA A 154 5.43 6.94 2.76
C ALA A 154 6.52 6.88 3.85
N ALA A 155 7.58 6.11 3.63
CA ALA A 155 8.72 6.05 4.54
C ALA A 155 9.51 7.38 4.59
N ILE A 156 9.70 8.03 3.44
CA ILE A 156 10.31 9.36 3.36
C ILE A 156 9.45 10.38 4.10
N ASP A 157 8.13 10.37 3.91
CA ASP A 157 7.21 11.28 4.61
C ASP A 157 7.27 11.10 6.13
N GLU A 158 7.33 9.85 6.62
CA GLU A 158 7.52 9.56 8.05
C GLU A 158 8.87 10.06 8.58
N ALA A 159 9.95 9.89 7.81
CA ALA A 159 11.28 10.39 8.19
C ALA A 159 11.33 11.92 8.22
N LEU A 160 10.70 12.60 7.26
CA LEU A 160 10.61 14.06 7.21
C LEU A 160 9.80 14.60 8.40
N ALA A 161 8.66 13.97 8.72
CA ALA A 161 7.84 14.35 9.86
C ALA A 161 8.58 14.15 11.20
N ALA A 162 9.31 13.04 11.36
CA ALA A 162 10.14 12.81 12.55
C ALA A 162 11.23 13.88 12.71
N ARG A 163 11.89 14.26 11.60
CA ARG A 163 12.88 15.34 11.57
C ARG A 163 12.27 16.69 11.98
N GLU A 164 11.10 17.03 11.46
CA GLU A 164 10.39 18.28 11.81
C GLU A 164 9.99 18.32 13.28
N ALA A 165 9.53 17.18 13.82
CA ALA A 165 9.20 17.04 15.24
C ALA A 165 10.44 16.94 16.16
N GLY A 166 11.65 16.80 15.61
CA GLY A 166 12.88 16.63 16.38
C GLY A 166 12.96 15.31 17.15
N GLU A 167 12.26 14.27 16.68
CA GLU A 167 12.19 12.97 17.34
C GLU A 167 12.90 11.87 16.54
N ARG A 168 13.43 10.88 17.25
CA ARG A 168 13.92 9.65 16.63
C ARG A 168 12.73 8.74 16.37
N ARG A 169 12.63 8.22 15.15
CA ARG A 169 11.59 7.26 14.75
C ARG A 169 12.22 6.10 13.98
N ILE A 170 11.88 4.88 14.36
CA ILE A 170 12.30 3.64 13.70
C ILE A 170 11.21 3.26 12.69
N VAL A 171 11.54 3.41 11.40
CA VAL A 171 10.64 3.09 10.29
C VAL A 171 11.05 1.77 9.66
N LEU A 172 10.17 0.78 9.71
CA LEU A 172 10.31 -0.48 8.97
C LEU A 172 9.37 -0.44 7.77
N PHE A 173 9.88 -0.60 6.56
CA PHE A 173 9.03 -0.67 5.37
C PHE A 173 9.35 -1.87 4.49
N ASN A 174 8.35 -2.37 3.77
CA ASN A 174 8.54 -3.47 2.82
C ASN A 174 8.95 -2.95 1.44
N LEU A 175 10.21 -3.15 1.05
CA LEU A 175 10.64 -2.98 -0.34
C LEU A 175 10.25 -4.24 -1.13
N SER A 176 9.01 -4.28 -1.60
CA SER A 176 8.35 -5.49 -2.11
C SER A 176 8.90 -6.05 -3.43
N GLY A 177 9.72 -5.29 -4.15
CA GLY A 177 10.33 -5.70 -5.41
C GLY A 177 11.28 -4.65 -5.98
N HIS A 178 12.03 -5.04 -7.02
CA HIS A 178 12.95 -4.18 -7.75
C HIS A 178 12.37 -3.76 -9.10
N GLY A 179 12.78 -2.59 -9.61
CA GLY A 179 12.26 -2.00 -10.86
C GLY A 179 13.02 -2.36 -12.13
N HIS A 180 13.97 -3.32 -12.10
CA HIS A 180 14.80 -3.65 -13.26
C HIS A 180 14.00 -4.11 -14.50
N PHE A 181 12.77 -4.59 -14.33
CA PHE A 181 11.88 -4.98 -15.42
C PHE A 181 10.77 -3.96 -15.71
N ASP A 182 10.77 -2.84 -14.98
CA ASP A 182 9.78 -1.77 -15.07
C ASP A 182 10.39 -0.47 -15.60
N LEU A 183 11.53 -0.58 -16.30
CA LEU A 183 12.30 0.56 -16.79
C LEU A 183 11.51 1.46 -17.74
N ALA A 184 10.52 0.92 -18.45
CA ALA A 184 9.63 1.72 -19.30
C ALA A 184 8.82 2.74 -18.49
N ALA A 185 8.32 2.37 -17.31
CA ALA A 185 7.58 3.29 -16.45
C ALA A 185 8.50 4.38 -15.87
N TYR A 186 9.74 4.01 -15.53
CA TYR A 186 10.76 4.98 -15.14
C TYR A 186 11.15 5.93 -16.29
N ASP A 187 11.26 5.44 -17.53
CA ASP A 187 11.52 6.29 -18.70
C ASP A 187 10.37 7.28 -18.94
N GLU A 188 9.12 6.85 -18.81
CA GLU A 188 7.95 7.75 -18.88
C GLU A 188 8.00 8.85 -17.82
N TYR A 189 8.36 8.51 -16.58
CA TYR A 189 8.58 9.48 -15.52
C TYR A 189 9.73 10.45 -15.85
N LEU A 190 10.91 9.93 -16.19
CA LEU A 190 12.11 10.73 -16.47
C LEU A 190 11.97 11.61 -17.71
N SER A 191 11.13 11.21 -18.67
CA SER A 191 10.79 11.99 -19.87
C SER A 191 9.61 12.95 -19.66
N GLY A 192 9.05 13.02 -18.44
CA GLY A 192 7.96 13.94 -18.09
C GLY A 192 6.61 13.59 -18.74
N LYS A 193 6.42 12.34 -19.15
CA LYS A 193 5.18 11.85 -19.80
C LYS A 193 4.17 11.28 -18.82
N LEU A 194 4.59 11.01 -17.59
CA LEU A 194 3.75 10.40 -16.58
C LEU A 194 2.71 11.41 -16.07
N GLU A 195 1.42 11.09 -16.20
CA GLU A 195 0.32 11.97 -15.79
C GLU A 195 -0.27 11.54 -14.44
N ASP A 196 -0.42 12.48 -13.52
CA ASP A 196 -1.11 12.19 -12.27
C ASP A 196 -2.63 12.09 -12.48
N TYR A 197 -3.21 11.03 -11.93
CA TYR A 197 -4.64 10.81 -11.97
C TYR A 197 -5.15 10.38 -10.59
N ALA A 198 -6.10 11.13 -10.05
CA ALA A 198 -6.87 10.74 -8.87
C ALA A 198 -8.20 10.13 -9.32
N TYR A 199 -8.47 8.88 -8.92
CA TYR A 199 -9.71 8.22 -9.31
C TYR A 199 -10.93 8.96 -8.71
N PRO A 200 -11.87 9.45 -9.54
CA PRO A 200 -12.97 10.28 -9.07
C PRO A 200 -13.89 9.53 -8.10
N ALA A 201 -14.24 10.18 -6.98
CA ALA A 201 -15.16 9.62 -5.98
C ALA A 201 -16.52 9.23 -6.57
N GLU A 202 -17.03 9.99 -7.55
CA GLU A 202 -18.28 9.66 -8.24
C GLU A 202 -18.20 8.35 -9.03
N LYS A 203 -17.04 8.01 -9.61
CA LYS A 203 -16.86 6.72 -10.28
C LYS A 203 -16.83 5.56 -9.29
N VAL A 204 -16.31 5.78 -8.07
CA VAL A 204 -16.39 4.77 -7.00
C VAL A 204 -17.86 4.52 -6.66
N LYS A 205 -18.62 5.58 -6.34
CA LYS A 205 -20.06 5.48 -6.03
C LYS A 205 -20.86 4.78 -7.13
N GLN A 206 -20.57 5.08 -8.39
CA GLN A 206 -21.21 4.42 -9.53
C GLN A 206 -20.89 2.93 -9.58
N ALA A 207 -19.63 2.54 -9.34
CA ALA A 207 -19.22 1.14 -9.31
C ALA A 207 -19.90 0.35 -8.18
N MET A 208 -20.19 1.00 -7.04
CA MET A 208 -20.94 0.38 -5.93
C MET A 208 -22.38 0.02 -6.29
N ALA A 209 -22.97 0.59 -7.34
CA ALA A 209 -24.27 0.14 -7.82
C ALA A 209 -24.22 -1.27 -8.45
N GLY A 210 -23.03 -1.70 -8.89
CA GLY A 210 -22.79 -2.99 -9.54
C GLY A 210 -22.27 -4.09 -8.62
N ILE A 211 -21.97 -3.80 -7.34
CA ILE A 211 -21.52 -4.85 -6.42
C ILE A 211 -22.69 -5.67 -5.87
N PRO A 212 -22.47 -6.95 -5.51
CA PRO A 212 -23.50 -7.81 -4.94
C PRO A 212 -24.13 -7.23 -3.66
N LYS A 213 -25.46 -7.20 -3.61
CA LYS A 213 -26.19 -6.82 -2.39
C LYS A 213 -26.35 -8.03 -1.49
N VAL A 214 -25.75 -7.97 -0.31
CA VAL A 214 -25.89 -8.98 0.74
C VAL A 214 -26.81 -8.40 1.82
N ASN A 215 -27.91 -9.12 2.10
CA ASN A 215 -28.90 -8.75 3.13
C ASN A 215 -28.47 -9.21 4.52
#